data_AF-A0A9P1FXF4-F1
#
_entry.id   AF-A0A9P1FXF4-F1
#
_cell.length_a   1.000
_cell.length_b   1.000
_cell.length_c   1.000
_cell.angle_alpha   90.00
_cell.angle_beta   90.00
_cell.angle_gamma   90.00
#
_symmetry.space_group_name_H-M   'P 1'
#
loop_
_entity.id
_entity.type
_entity.pdbx_description
1 polymer ?
#
loop_
_entity_poly.entity_id
_entity_poly.type
_entity_poly.pdbx_seq_one_letter_code
_entity_poly.pdbx_strand_id
1 'polypeptide(L)'
;MREDYEHGKVTEEALMTSGIHDTAEEDKIQAAERRHFNLILFQKVFLGNVLALWLQSSFLALTFQDGYSPAQIKLIISMIFSGLQAAVRCCRVSSQTGLAGLWVSILVMFFVAWSFLKVYEAYHCKYHLWNLTTGCVAEPEMDIMLGK
;
A
#
# COMPACT_ATOMS: atom_id res chain seq x y z
N MET A 1 -23.62 -14.40 37.06
CA MET A 1 -23.54 -15.79 36.53
C MET A 1 -22.79 -16.74 37.45
N ARG A 2 -21.48 -16.56 37.71
CA ARG A 2 -20.75 -17.47 38.61
C ARG A 2 -21.32 -17.48 40.04
N GLU A 3 -21.67 -16.30 40.55
CA GLU A 3 -22.35 -16.16 41.84
C GLU A 3 -23.78 -16.72 41.84
N ASP A 4 -24.52 -16.62 40.72
CA ASP A 4 -25.88 -17.17 40.61
C ASP A 4 -25.88 -18.71 40.54
N TYR A 5 -24.82 -19.28 39.99
CA TYR A 5 -24.57 -20.72 40.00
C TYR A 5 -24.28 -21.22 41.42
N GLU A 6 -23.46 -20.51 42.20
CA GLU A 6 -23.19 -20.83 43.61
C GLU A 6 -24.46 -20.77 44.48
N HIS A 7 -25.43 -19.93 44.12
CA HIS A 7 -26.73 -19.85 44.77
C HIS A 7 -27.78 -20.85 44.23
N GLY A 8 -27.41 -21.76 43.32
CA GLY A 8 -28.28 -22.80 42.78
C GLY A 8 -29.45 -22.27 41.93
N LYS A 9 -29.39 -21.01 41.49
CA LYS A 9 -30.45 -20.39 40.69
C LYS A 9 -30.39 -20.74 39.21
N VAL A 10 -29.26 -21.29 38.77
CA VAL A 10 -28.97 -21.57 37.36
C VAL A 10 -28.55 -23.03 37.22
N THR A 11 -29.22 -23.76 36.34
CA THR A 11 -28.87 -25.14 35.98
C THR A 11 -27.51 -25.19 35.27
N GLU A 12 -26.74 -26.25 35.49
CA GLU A 12 -25.43 -26.48 34.87
C GLU A 12 -25.48 -26.38 33.32
N GLU A 13 -26.55 -26.90 32.72
CA GLU A 13 -26.80 -26.83 31.28
C GLU A 13 -26.92 -25.39 30.76
N ALA A 14 -27.56 -24.50 31.53
CA ALA A 14 -27.69 -23.08 31.18
C ALA A 14 -26.35 -22.35 31.26
N LEU A 15 -25.50 -22.70 32.24
CA LEU A 15 -24.15 -22.15 32.38
C LEU A 15 -23.23 -22.61 31.23
N MET A 16 -23.34 -23.87 30.81
CA MET A 16 -22.55 -24.39 29.69
C MET A 16 -22.96 -23.73 28.37
N THR A 17 -24.26 -23.55 28.17
CA THR A 17 -24.81 -22.91 26.95
C THR A 17 -24.41 -21.44 26.87
N SER A 18 -24.37 -20.71 27.99
CA SER A 18 -23.90 -19.31 27.99
C SER A 18 -22.42 -19.21 27.67
N GLY A 19 -21.57 -20.10 28.20
CA GLY A 19 -20.14 -20.09 27.90
C GLY A 19 -19.83 -20.33 26.41
N ILE A 20 -20.59 -21.20 25.75
CA ILE A 20 -20.46 -21.43 24.29
C ILE A 20 -20.87 -20.17 23.51
N HIS A 21 -21.94 -19.50 23.94
CA HIS A 21 -22.41 -18.27 23.29
C HIS A 21 -21.39 -17.13 23.43
N ASP A 22 -20.83 -16.94 24.62
CA ASP A 22 -19.82 -15.92 24.90
C ASP A 22 -18.57 -16.14 24.02
N THR A 23 -18.07 -17.38 23.95
CA THR A 23 -16.92 -17.72 23.10
C THR A 23 -17.18 -17.45 21.62
N ALA A 24 -18.38 -17.81 21.13
CA ALA A 24 -18.75 -17.57 19.74
C ALA A 24 -18.91 -16.08 19.41
N GLU A 25 -19.27 -15.25 20.38
CA GLU A 25 -19.35 -13.80 20.23
C GLU A 25 -17.97 -13.15 20.25
N GLU A 26 -17.08 -13.57 21.16
CA GLU A 26 -15.68 -13.14 21.18
C GLU A 26 -14.97 -13.44 19.85
N ASP A 27 -15.18 -14.63 19.28
CA ASP A 27 -14.62 -15.01 17.97
C ASP A 27 -15.12 -14.08 16.85
N LYS A 28 -16.40 -13.69 16.87
CA LYS A 28 -16.97 -12.75 15.89
C LYS A 28 -16.37 -11.36 16.05
N ILE A 29 -16.21 -10.89 17.28
CA ILE A 29 -15.62 -9.58 17.59
C ILE A 29 -14.16 -9.56 17.14
N GLN A 30 -13.36 -10.58 17.47
CA GLN A 30 -11.97 -10.69 17.04
C GLN A 30 -11.85 -10.75 15.52
N ALA A 31 -12.75 -11.48 14.84
CA ALA A 31 -12.77 -11.53 13.38
C ALA A 31 -13.09 -10.16 12.75
N ALA A 32 -14.04 -9.42 13.32
CA ALA A 32 -14.39 -8.07 12.87
C ALA A 32 -13.24 -7.07 13.12
N GLU A 33 -12.59 -7.15 14.28
CA GLU A 33 -11.44 -6.32 14.64
C GLU A 33 -10.28 -6.55 13.66
N ARG A 34 -9.94 -7.82 13.36
CA ARG A 34 -8.90 -8.15 12.37
C ARG A 34 -9.22 -7.57 10.99
N ARG A 35 -10.47 -7.64 10.55
CA ARG A 35 -10.89 -7.06 9.26
C ARG A 35 -10.73 -5.54 9.25
N HIS A 36 -11.18 -4.88 10.31
CA HIS A 36 -11.08 -3.44 10.43
C HIS A 36 -9.62 -2.96 10.49
N PHE A 37 -8.79 -3.64 11.29
CA PHE A 37 -7.36 -3.38 11.36
C PHE A 37 -6.70 -3.56 9.98
N ASN A 38 -7.03 -4.63 9.26
CA ASN A 38 -6.52 -4.87 7.91
C ASN A 38 -6.93 -3.77 6.92
N LEU A 39 -8.16 -3.27 7.01
CA LEU A 39 -8.63 -2.18 6.15
C LEU A 39 -7.91 -0.87 6.44
N ILE A 40 -7.72 -0.51 7.71
CA ILE A 40 -6.95 0.67 8.10
C ILE A 40 -5.51 0.53 7.62
N LEU A 41 -4.92 -0.64 7.80
CA LEU A 41 -3.55 -0.90 7.42
C LEU A 41 -3.39 -0.88 5.90
N PHE A 42 -4.33 -1.47 5.16
CA PHE A 42 -4.41 -1.37 3.72
C PHE A 42 -4.51 0.09 3.27
N GLN A 43 -5.45 0.86 3.81
CA GLN A 43 -5.63 2.26 3.45
C GLN A 43 -4.36 3.07 3.72
N LYS A 44 -3.73 2.87 4.88
CA LYS A 44 -2.54 3.62 5.30
C LYS A 44 -1.29 3.24 4.52
N VAL A 45 -1.09 1.95 4.24
CA VAL A 45 0.07 1.48 3.47
C VAL A 45 -0.12 1.74 1.98
N PHE A 46 -1.30 1.47 1.44
CA PHE A 46 -1.59 1.65 0.02
C PHE A 46 -1.67 3.14 -0.33
N LEU A 47 -2.61 3.90 0.24
CA LEU A 47 -2.70 5.34 -0.09
C LEU A 47 -1.49 6.12 0.41
N GLY A 48 -0.91 5.75 1.55
CA GLY A 48 0.25 6.48 2.08
C GLY A 48 1.50 6.28 1.24
N ASN A 49 1.87 5.03 0.95
CA ASN A 49 3.15 4.75 0.29
C ASN A 49 3.04 4.74 -1.23
N VAL A 50 2.01 4.11 -1.80
CA VAL A 50 1.90 3.91 -3.26
C VAL A 50 1.57 5.23 -3.95
N LEU A 51 0.57 5.96 -3.44
CA LEU A 51 0.14 7.24 -4.01
C LEU A 51 1.24 8.30 -3.86
N ALA A 52 1.96 8.32 -2.74
CA ALA A 52 3.11 9.20 -2.56
C ALA A 52 4.26 8.86 -3.53
N LEU A 53 4.64 7.58 -3.67
CA LEU A 53 5.66 7.14 -4.64
C LEU A 53 5.26 7.47 -6.08
N TRP A 54 3.99 7.24 -6.42
CA TRP A 54 3.47 7.54 -7.74
C TRP A 54 3.51 9.05 -8.04
N LEU A 55 3.09 9.89 -7.10
CA LEU A 55 3.21 11.35 -7.22
C LEU A 55 4.68 11.79 -7.34
N GLN A 56 5.57 11.27 -6.49
CA GLN A 56 6.99 11.58 -6.54
C GLN A 56 7.61 11.19 -7.89
N SER A 57 7.29 10.01 -8.42
CA SER A 57 7.76 9.57 -9.74
C SER A 57 7.25 10.47 -10.87
N SER A 58 6.02 10.96 -10.75
CA SER A 58 5.40 11.85 -11.75
C SER A 58 6.01 13.24 -11.71
N PHE A 59 6.25 13.78 -10.51
CA PHE A 59 6.98 15.04 -10.34
C PHE A 59 8.42 14.93 -10.85
N LEU A 60 9.10 13.83 -10.56
CA LEU A 60 10.47 13.61 -11.02
C LEU A 60 10.52 13.62 -12.56
N ALA A 61 9.61 12.91 -13.23
CA ALA A 61 9.51 12.87 -14.69
C ALA A 61 9.32 14.27 -15.30
N LEU A 62 8.48 15.12 -14.70
CA LEU A 62 8.28 16.49 -15.17
C LEU A 62 9.54 17.35 -14.99
N THR A 63 10.24 17.21 -13.88
CA THR A 63 11.45 18.00 -13.61
C THR A 63 12.66 17.58 -14.42
N PHE A 64 12.64 16.46 -15.15
CA PHE A 64 13.78 16.00 -15.94
C PHE A 64 14.15 16.91 -17.11
N GLN A 65 13.20 17.73 -17.58
CA GLN A 65 13.42 18.66 -18.68
C GLN A 65 14.44 19.76 -18.32
N ASP A 66 14.55 20.13 -17.04
CA ASP A 66 15.39 21.26 -16.57
C ASP A 66 16.84 20.86 -16.23
N GLY A 67 17.28 19.64 -16.55
CA GLY A 67 18.62 19.13 -16.26
C GLY A 67 18.81 18.60 -14.83
N TYR A 68 20.05 18.24 -14.48
CA TYR A 68 20.38 17.61 -13.20
C TYR A 68 20.34 18.60 -12.03
N SER A 69 19.17 18.72 -11.38
CA SER A 69 19.01 19.55 -10.19
C SER A 69 19.34 18.76 -8.92
N PRO A 70 20.01 19.35 -7.91
CA PRO A 70 20.19 18.72 -6.60
C PRO A 70 18.86 18.34 -5.92
N ALA A 71 17.74 18.95 -6.34
CA ALA A 71 16.40 18.57 -5.89
C ALA A 71 16.00 17.17 -6.38
N GLN A 72 16.34 16.78 -7.61
CA GLN A 72 16.02 15.46 -8.17
C GLN A 72 16.74 14.34 -7.42
N ILE A 73 18.01 14.56 -7.05
CA ILE A 73 18.77 13.57 -6.27
C ILE A 73 18.10 13.35 -4.91
N LYS A 74 17.66 14.41 -4.24
CA LYS A 74 16.91 14.30 -2.97
C LYS A 74 15.60 13.56 -3.15
N LEU A 75 14.87 13.79 -4.25
CA LEU A 75 13.65 13.06 -4.58
C LEU A 75 13.91 11.57 -4.78
N ILE A 76 14.94 11.21 -5.54
CA ILE A 76 15.31 9.80 -5.78
C ILE A 76 15.68 9.10 -4.47
N ILE A 77 16.49 9.75 -3.63
CA ILE A 77 16.84 9.23 -2.30
C ILE A 77 15.57 9.02 -1.47
N SER A 78 14.66 10.00 -1.46
CA SER A 78 13.37 9.86 -0.76
C SER A 78 12.56 8.69 -1.30
N MET A 79 12.49 8.49 -2.61
CA MET A 79 11.78 7.37 -3.24
C MET A 79 12.37 6.02 -2.81
N ILE A 80 13.70 5.91 -2.74
CA ILE A 80 14.38 4.68 -2.28
C ILE A 80 14.01 4.38 -0.82
N PHE A 81 14.05 5.38 0.07
CA PHE A 81 13.65 5.18 1.46
C PHE A 81 12.17 4.82 1.60
N SER A 82 11.29 5.47 0.83
CA SER A 82 9.86 5.13 0.79
C SER A 82 9.62 3.71 0.28
N GLY A 83 10.33 3.28 -0.76
CA GLY A 83 10.27 1.92 -1.29
C GLY A 83 10.74 0.88 -0.26
N LEU A 84 11.85 1.13 0.42
CA LEU A 84 12.36 0.25 1.48
C LEU A 84 11.38 0.16 2.66
N GLN A 85 10.82 1.29 3.09
CA GLN A 85 9.81 1.32 4.15
C GLN A 85 8.55 0.55 3.76
N ALA A 86 8.10 0.67 2.51
CA ALA A 86 6.99 -0.11 1.98
C ALA A 86 7.30 -1.62 1.98
N ALA A 87 8.50 -2.02 1.55
CA ALA A 87 8.92 -3.42 1.56
C ALA A 87 8.95 -4.01 2.97
N VAL A 88 9.56 -3.31 3.94
CA VAL A 88 9.59 -3.75 5.35
C VAL A 88 8.18 -3.87 5.92
N ARG A 89 7.28 -2.92 5.62
CA ARG A 89 5.89 -3.01 6.05
C ARG A 89 5.16 -4.19 5.41
N CYS A 90 5.34 -4.43 4.11
CA CYS A 90 4.74 -5.57 3.41
C CYS A 90 5.19 -6.90 4.03
N CYS A 91 6.49 -7.07 4.33
CA CYS A 91 6.99 -8.26 5.00
C CYS A 91 6.33 -8.50 6.38
N ARG A 92 6.15 -7.43 7.17
CA ARG A 92 5.50 -7.52 8.50
C ARG A 92 4.01 -7.80 8.40
N VAL A 93 3.33 -7.27 7.39
CA VAL A 93 1.89 -7.49 7.17
C VAL A 93 1.64 -8.90 6.67
N SER A 94 2.45 -9.37 5.72
CA SER A 94 2.34 -10.71 5.15
C SER A 94 2.47 -11.81 6.20
N SER A 95 3.29 -11.61 7.24
CA SER A 95 3.42 -12.59 8.33
C SER A 95 2.23 -12.61 9.29
N GLN A 96 1.47 -11.52 9.39
CA GLN A 96 0.34 -11.40 10.33
C GLN A 96 -1.03 -11.75 9.71
N THR A 97 -1.20 -11.52 8.41
CA THR A 97 -2.51 -11.62 7.73
C THR A 97 -2.65 -12.79 6.77
N GLY A 98 -1.61 -13.63 6.65
CA GLY A 98 -1.63 -14.82 5.80
C GLY A 98 -1.76 -14.47 4.31
N LEU A 99 -2.58 -15.24 3.57
CA LEU A 99 -2.70 -15.14 2.11
C LEU A 99 -3.21 -13.78 1.63
N ALA A 100 -4.13 -13.15 2.36
CA ALA A 100 -4.63 -11.81 2.00
C ALA A 100 -3.52 -10.76 2.08
N GLY A 101 -2.68 -10.83 3.12
CA GLY A 101 -1.51 -9.97 3.27
C GLY A 101 -0.49 -10.15 2.16
N LEU A 102 -0.31 -11.39 1.69
CA LEU A 102 0.57 -11.70 0.57
C LEU A 102 0.10 -11.02 -0.72
N TRP A 103 -1.19 -11.10 -1.06
CA TRP A 103 -1.74 -10.44 -2.25
C TRP A 103 -1.59 -8.91 -2.20
N VAL A 104 -1.87 -8.30 -1.05
CA VAL A 104 -1.66 -6.85 -0.85
C VAL A 104 -0.18 -6.50 -1.01
N SER A 105 0.72 -7.32 -0.45
CA SER A 105 2.17 -7.12 -0.55
C SER A 105 2.66 -7.21 -1.99
N ILE A 106 2.20 -8.18 -2.77
CA ILE A 106 2.52 -8.32 -4.20
C ILE A 106 2.06 -7.08 -4.96
N LEU A 107 0.83 -6.63 -4.72
CA LEU A 107 0.26 -5.47 -5.39
C LEU A 107 1.03 -4.18 -5.05
N VAL A 108 1.39 -3.97 -3.78
CA VAL A 108 2.22 -2.83 -3.38
C VAL A 108 3.60 -2.90 -4.03
N MET A 109 4.29 -4.05 -3.97
CA MET A 109 5.61 -4.22 -4.58
C MET A 109 5.58 -4.03 -6.10
N PHE A 110 4.50 -4.46 -6.75
CA PHE A 110 4.27 -4.19 -8.17
C PHE A 110 4.23 -2.68 -8.45
N PHE A 111 3.46 -1.90 -7.69
CA PHE A 111 3.41 -0.44 -7.86
C PHE A 111 4.74 0.26 -7.52
N VAL A 112 5.49 -0.24 -6.54
CA VAL A 112 6.82 0.27 -6.23
C VAL A 112 7.78 0.02 -7.40
N ALA A 113 7.87 -1.23 -7.85
CA ALA A 113 8.69 -1.61 -9.00
C ALA A 113 8.29 -0.81 -10.26
N TRP A 114 6.99 -0.63 -10.47
CA TRP A 114 6.44 0.19 -11.53
C TRP A 114 6.89 1.65 -11.45
N SER A 115 6.91 2.24 -10.26
CA SER A 115 7.37 3.61 -10.05
C SER A 115 8.87 3.75 -10.37
N PHE A 116 9.68 2.77 -9.99
CA PHE A 116 11.11 2.75 -10.35
C PHE A 116 11.33 2.57 -11.86
N LEU A 117 10.53 1.71 -12.50
CA LEU A 117 10.59 1.51 -13.95
C LEU A 117 10.26 2.81 -14.69
N LYS A 118 9.25 3.56 -14.24
CA LYS A 118 8.95 4.90 -14.77
C LYS A 118 10.14 5.87 -14.67
N VAL A 119 10.82 5.89 -13.53
CA VAL A 119 12.01 6.72 -13.34
C VAL A 119 13.14 6.27 -14.26
N TYR A 120 13.36 4.96 -14.39
CA TYR A 120 14.38 4.39 -15.28
C TYR A 120 14.15 4.76 -16.74
N GLU A 121 12.91 4.66 -17.23
CA GLU A 121 12.54 5.05 -18.59
C GLU A 121 12.68 6.56 -18.81
N ALA A 122 12.36 7.39 -17.80
CA ALA A 122 12.58 8.83 -17.87
C ALA A 122 14.08 9.20 -18.04
N TYR A 123 15.00 8.37 -17.53
CA TYR A 123 16.44 8.53 -17.77
C TYR A 123 16.87 8.14 -19.18
N HIS A 124 16.25 7.10 -19.75
CA HIS A 124 16.61 6.59 -21.07
C HIS A 124 15.97 7.37 -22.23
N CYS A 125 14.75 7.89 -22.05
CA CYS A 125 14.03 8.64 -23.07
C CYS A 125 13.85 10.11 -22.68
N LYS A 126 14.79 10.97 -23.09
CA LYS A 126 14.77 12.41 -22.77
C LYS A 126 13.62 13.20 -23.41
N TYR A 127 12.99 12.64 -24.44
CA TYR A 127 12.05 13.37 -25.31
C TYR A 127 10.63 12.80 -25.33
N HIS A 128 10.37 11.74 -24.57
CA HIS A 128 9.04 11.14 -24.53
C HIS A 128 8.63 10.86 -23.09
N LEU A 129 7.43 11.33 -22.73
CA LEU A 129 6.75 10.90 -21.53
C LEU A 129 6.22 9.49 -21.76
N TRP A 130 6.86 8.50 -21.15
CA TRP A 130 6.40 7.12 -21.21
C TRP A 130 5.18 6.92 -20.32
N ASN A 131 4.03 6.69 -20.96
CA ASN A 131 2.82 6.21 -20.29
C ASN A 131 2.57 4.75 -20.67
N LEU A 132 2.23 3.90 -19.69
CA LEU A 132 2.01 2.48 -19.93
C LEU A 132 0.91 2.20 -20.96
N THR A 133 -0.17 2.99 -20.91
CA THR A 133 -1.36 2.77 -21.73
C THR A 133 -1.26 3.40 -23.11
N THR A 134 -0.51 4.48 -23.24
CA THR A 134 -0.42 5.25 -24.49
C THR A 134 0.95 5.14 -25.17
N GLY A 135 1.92 4.49 -24.53
CA GLY A 135 3.31 4.43 -25.00
C GLY A 135 4.06 5.75 -24.81
N CYS A 136 5.17 5.89 -25.55
CA CYS A 136 5.91 7.14 -25.66
C CYS A 136 5.10 8.14 -26.48
N VAL A 137 4.60 9.18 -25.81
CA VAL A 137 3.97 10.33 -26.49
C VAL A 137 5.01 11.43 -26.59
N ALA A 138 5.33 11.84 -27.81
CA ALA A 138 6.21 12.99 -28.05
C ALA A 138 5.49 14.26 -27.60
N GLU A 139 6.18 15.13 -26.86
CA GLU A 139 5.63 16.45 -26.55
C GLU A 139 5.61 17.31 -27.83
N PRO A 140 4.42 17.76 -28.28
CA PRO A 140 4.29 18.49 -29.55
C PRO A 140 4.94 19.88 -29.54
N GLU A 141 5.31 20.41 -28.36
CA GLU A 141 5.84 21.76 -28.24
C GLU A 141 7.25 21.93 -28.83
N MET A 142 8.04 20.84 -28.94
CA MET A 142 9.36 20.91 -29.59
C MET A 142 9.30 20.92 -31.11
N ASP A 143 8.25 20.35 -31.72
CA ASP A 143 8.12 20.35 -33.19
C ASP A 143 7.87 21.77 -33.71
N ILE A 144 7.16 22.61 -32.93
CA ILE A 144 6.91 24.02 -33.26
C ILE A 144 8.21 24.85 -33.22
N MET A 145 9.13 24.57 -32.29
CA MET A 145 10.42 25.27 -32.24
C MET A 145 11.43 24.77 -33.28
N LEU A 146 11.29 23.53 -33.76
CA LEU A 146 12.17 22.94 -34.77
C LEU A 146 11.71 23.22 -36.22
N GLY A 147 10.61 23.95 -36.42
CA GLY A 147 10.20 24.45 -37.73
C GLY A 147 9.92 23.33 -38.74
N LYS A 148 9.28 22.24 -38.29
CA LYS A 148 8.73 21.19 -39.15
C LYS A 148 7.21 21.18 -39.10
#